data_AF-S9ST06-F1
#
_entry.id   AF-S9ST06-F1
#
_cell.length_a   1.000
_cell.length_b   1.000
_cell.length_c   1.000
_cell.angle_alpha   90.00
_cell.angle_beta   90.00
_cell.angle_gamma   90.00
#
_symmetry.space_group_name_H-M   'P 1'
#
loop_
_entity.id
_entity.type
_entity.pdbx_description
1 polymer ?
#
loop_
_entity_poly.entity_id
_entity_poly.type
_entity_poly.pdbx_seq_one_letter_code
_entity_poly.pdbx_strand_id
1 'polypeptide(L)' 'MTRITATFEHASAADVCERKLEALRGQDIRITAGDDYYMVSADVEEDVLDRAYALIRDHLGEASK' A
#
# COMPACT_ATOMS: atom_id res chain seq x y z
N MET A 1 -16.35 -3.57 0.06
CA MET A 1 -15.11 -2.79 0.21
C MET A 1 -14.30 -3.41 1.33
N THR A 2 -13.03 -3.65 1.06
CA THR A 2 -12.10 -4.32 1.98
C THR A 2 -10.98 -3.37 2.31
N ARG A 3 -10.71 -3.18 3.60
CA ARG A 3 -9.59 -2.36 4.06
C ARG A 3 -8.30 -3.17 3.98
N ILE A 4 -7.32 -2.63 3.26
CA ILE A 4 -5.96 -3.17 3.21
C ILE A 4 -5.01 -2.26 3.98
N THR A 5 -3.94 -2.84 4.52
CA THR A 5 -2.90 -2.12 5.24
C THR A 5 -1.54 -2.71 4.90
N ALA A 6 -0.58 -1.85 4.60
CA ALA A 6 0.78 -2.22 4.23
C ALA A 6 1.77 -1.34 4.99
N THR A 7 2.89 -1.91 5.41
CA THR A 7 3.94 -1.20 6.15
C THR A 7 5.23 -1.22 5.34
N PHE A 8 5.91 -0.09 5.28
CA PHE A 8 7.12 0.16 4.50
C PHE A 8 8.19 0.76 5.38
N GLU A 9 9.45 0.41 5.14
CA GLU A 9 10.60 1.00 5.88
C GLU A 9 10.93 2.42 5.37
N HIS A 10 10.62 2.71 4.11
CA HIS A 10 10.98 3.97 3.45
C HIS A 10 9.74 4.73 2.96
N ALA A 11 9.77 6.07 3.14
CA ALA A 11 8.72 6.97 2.65
C ALA A 11 8.49 6.80 1.15
N SER A 12 9.57 6.64 0.37
CA SER A 12 9.50 6.47 -1.08
C SER A 12 8.70 5.23 -1.50
N ALA A 13 8.79 4.13 -0.75
CA ALA A 13 8.02 2.93 -1.01
C ALA A 13 6.53 3.13 -0.67
N ALA A 14 6.24 3.86 0.41
CA ALA A 14 4.88 4.24 0.77
C ALA A 14 4.24 5.16 -0.27
N ASP A 15 4.96 6.16 -0.77
CA ASP A 15 4.51 7.08 -1.83
C ASP A 15 4.20 6.34 -3.14
N VAL A 16 5.05 5.38 -3.52
CA VAL A 16 4.81 4.56 -4.71
C VAL A 16 3.57 3.67 -4.52
N CYS A 17 3.39 3.10 -3.33
CA CYS A 17 2.22 2.30 -3.00
C CYS A 17 0.94 3.13 -3.08
N GLU A 18 0.92 4.34 -2.51
CA GLU A 18 -0.21 5.27 -2.59
C GLU A 18 -0.61 5.55 -4.04
N ARG A 19 0.33 5.99 -4.89
CA ARG A 19 0.04 6.29 -6.31
C ARG A 19 -0.52 5.08 -7.07
N LYS A 20 -0.02 3.88 -6.78
CA LYS A 20 -0.51 2.66 -7.40
C LYS A 20 -1.90 2.28 -6.89
N LEU A 21 -2.20 2.52 -5.62
CA LEU A 21 -3.54 2.34 -5.05
C LEU A 21 -4.54 3.37 -5.62
N GLU A 22 -4.13 4.62 -5.81
CA GLU A 22 -4.94 5.64 -6.51
C GLU A 22 -5.28 5.19 -7.94
N ALA A 23 -4.31 4.63 -8.67
CA ALA A 23 -4.54 4.08 -10.01
C ALA A 23 -5.52 2.90 -10.03
N LEU A 24 -5.58 2.13 -8.94
CA LEU A 24 -6.55 1.05 -8.73
C LEU A 24 -7.90 1.53 -8.20
N ARG A 25 -8.16 2.85 -8.14
CA ARG A 25 -9.38 3.42 -7.55
C ARG A 25 -9.56 3.07 -6.07
N GLY A 26 -8.46 2.89 -5.34
CA GLY A 26 -8.48 2.83 -3.89
C GLY A 26 -9.13 4.09 -3.30
N GLN A 27 -9.93 3.91 -2.26
CA GLN A 27 -10.62 4.95 -1.51
C GLN A 27 -10.02 5.06 -0.10
N ASP A 28 -10.26 6.18 0.57
CA ASP A 28 -9.76 6.44 1.94
C ASP A 28 -8.26 6.12 2.12
N ILE A 29 -7.44 6.41 1.10
CA ILE A 29 -6.00 6.15 1.16
C ILE A 29 -5.37 7.09 2.18
N ARG A 30 -4.64 6.53 3.15
CA ARG A 30 -3.97 7.26 4.22
C ARG A 30 -2.58 6.71 4.43
N ILE A 31 -1.59 7.60 4.48
CA ILE A 31 -0.23 7.30 4.90
C ILE A 31 -0.06 7.77 6.35
N THR A 32 0.39 6.87 7.22
CA THR A 32 0.76 7.16 8.61
C THR A 32 2.25 6.94 8.77
N ALA A 33 3.01 7.99 9.09
CA ALA A 33 4.41 7.86 9.46
C ALA A 33 4.51 7.47 10.95
N GLY A 34 5.21 6.38 11.24
CA GLY A 34 5.70 6.02 12.56
C GLY A 34 7.17 6.41 12.71
N ASP A 35 7.78 6.08 13.85
CA ASP A 35 9.17 6.45 14.16
C ASP A 35 10.19 5.84 13.18
N ASP A 36 9.99 4.59 12.74
CA ASP A 36 10.90 3.87 11.85
C ASP A 36 10.19 3.19 10.66
N TYR A 37 8.92 3.55 10.41
CA TYR A 37 8.13 2.92 9.36
C TYR A 37 7.05 3.85 8.81
N TYR A 38 6.53 3.50 7.64
CA TYR A 38 5.42 4.17 6.98
C TYR A 38 4.32 3.16 6.73
N MET A 39 3.11 3.43 7.19
CA MET A 39 1.97 2.55 7.00
C MET A 39 0.97 3.18 6.04
N VAL A 40 0.67 2.48 4.95
CA VAL A 40 -0.36 2.84 3.98
C VAL A 40 -1.62 2.02 4.28
N SER A 41 -2.75 2.67 4.45
CA SER A 41 -4.06 2.02 4.54
C SER A 41 -4.99 2.55 3.46
N ALA A 42 -5.78 1.67 2.85
CA ALA A 42 -6.72 2.04 1.80
C ALA A 42 -7.93 1.09 1.82
N ASP A 43 -9.10 1.60 1.44
CA ASP A 43 -10.28 0.79 1.14
C ASP A 43 -10.30 0.48 -0.35
N VAL A 44 -10.36 -0.80 -0.70
CA VAL A 44 -10.38 -1.25 -2.10
C VAL A 44 -11.64 -2.06 -2.38
N GLU A 45 -12.08 -2.03 -3.64
CA GLU A 45 -13.14 -2.93 -4.10
C GLU A 45 -12.62 -4.36 -4.26
N GLU A 46 -13.52 -5.33 -4.17
CA GLU A 46 -13.17 -6.76 -4.22
C GLU A 46 -12.49 -7.14 -5.56
N ASP A 47 -12.93 -6.54 -6.67
CA ASP A 47 -12.38 -6.77 -8.02
C ASP A 47 -10.90 -6.34 -8.17
N VAL A 48 -10.44 -5.38 -7.36
CA VAL A 48 -9.06 -4.88 -7.39
C VAL A 48 -8.22 -5.36 -6.20
N LEU A 49 -8.80 -6.16 -5.30
CA LEU A 49 -8.16 -6.62 -4.07
C LEU A 49 -6.92 -7.47 -4.36
N ASP A 50 -7.01 -8.43 -5.29
CA ASP A 50 -5.88 -9.26 -5.71
C ASP A 50 -4.74 -8.44 -6.31
N ARG A 51 -5.08 -7.41 -7.10
CA ARG A 51 -4.08 -6.49 -7.68
C ARG A 51 -3.42 -5.65 -6.59
N ALA A 52 -4.20 -5.15 -5.64
CA ALA A 52 -3.67 -4.36 -4.52
C ALA A 52 -2.73 -5.18 -3.64
N TYR A 53 -3.07 -6.44 -3.33
CA TYR A 53 -2.18 -7.35 -2.61
C TYR A 53 -0.91 -7.70 -3.40
N ALA A 54 -1.02 -7.91 -4.71
CA ALA A 54 0.15 -8.15 -5.56
C ALA A 54 1.12 -6.96 -5.54
N LEU A 55 0.60 -5.72 -5.61
CA LEU A 55 1.41 -4.50 -5.53
C LEU A 55 2.12 -4.35 -4.18
N ILE A 56 1.42 -4.61 -3.08
CA ILE A 56 1.99 -4.56 -1.73
C ILE A 56 3.09 -5.61 -1.60
N ARG A 57 2.86 -6.82 -2.10
CA ARG A 57 3.82 -7.93 -2.05
C ARG A 57 5.07 -7.66 -2.87
N ASP A 58 4.94 -7.03 -4.04
CA ASP A 58 6.07 -6.62 -4.88
C ASP A 58 7.03 -5.72 -4.09
N HIS A 59 6.49 -4.73 -3.38
CA HIS A 59 7.29 -3.79 -2.59
C HIS A 59 7.78 -4.34 -1.24
N LEU A 60 7.06 -5.27 -0.61
CA LEU A 60 7.55 -5.97 0.59
C LEU A 60 8.60 -7.04 0.24
N GLY A 61 8.53 -7.63 -0.96
CA GLY A 61 9.46 -8.66 -1.43
C GLY A 61 10.82 -8.11 -1.86
N GLU A 62 10.89 -6.84 -2.29
CA GLU A 62 12.15 -6.18 -2.63
C GLU A 62 12.97 -5.71 -1.41
N ALA A 63 12.36 -5.59 -0.22
CA ALA A 63 13.07 -5.20 1.00
C ALA A 63 13.99 -6.31 1.57
N SER A 64 14.06 -7.48 0.94
CA SER A 64 14.74 -8.66 1.49
C SER A 64 15.79 -9.28 0.56
N LYS A 65 16.48 -8.49 -0.27
CA LYS A 65 17.64 -8.95 -1.05
C LYS A 65 18.90 -8.14 -0.82
#